data_AF-A0A374ADK4-F1
#
_entry.id   AF-A0A374ADK4-F1
#
_cell.length_a   1.000
_cell.length_b   1.000
_cell.length_c   1.000
_cell.angle_alpha   90.00
_cell.angle_beta   90.00
_cell.angle_gamma   90.00
#
_symmetry.space_group_name_H-M   'P 1'
#
loop_
_entity.id
_entity.type
_entity.pdbx_description
1 polymer ?
#
loop_
_entity_poly.entity_id
_entity_poly.type
_entity_poly.pdbx_seq_one_letter_code
_entity_poly.pdbx_strand_id
1 'polypeptide(L)'
;MMKRQLLLALLAAGLAAAPGCADKRDAVPGIRITPSIKTRVTGLHFDTGDCIGLTVTKNGSDYVRNHQMTYDGSAFTASGLLWYNDLNETSTLTAYFPYSASGVPDEFSVARDQSAGCASSDLLGAVAKNVTPTGTPVGMLFYHLMSQLTIVITNNSDAAVSGVAVGGFVPTASVDLSVPTASAKAGAAAAEIETFEVTPDASYRAILVPQQGALTVTVSTRDGKSRSKTLSSATLESGRRYDMSVLVTNIDIELKLSGEVSDWEDGGSLDEGDGGEASELEYGGDTYRTAKIGGQVWMAENLRYQPAGTEIGDGVWYPEEGLSAVAEKGLLYDYKTVTGGATVRSGTPLRGICPEGWHVPALAELEALLAAGPAAGFFRCAGYWIVNGTSNRYGDADKGYLISCEATAERSGCLVYSTTTDPVTGEVPLGYGLSVRCVKDDAVR
;
A
#
# COMPACT_ATOMS: atom_id res chain seq x y z
N MET A 1 34.59 -3.88 -72.94
CA MET A 1 35.91 -4.52 -72.74
C MET A 1 36.64 -3.69 -71.69
N MET A 2 37.15 -4.32 -70.61
CA MET A 2 37.92 -3.74 -69.47
C MET A 2 37.08 -2.85 -68.52
N LYS A 3 36.76 -3.14 -67.25
CA LYS A 3 37.39 -3.84 -66.10
C LYS A 3 38.64 -3.14 -65.53
N ARG A 4 38.48 -2.42 -64.40
CA ARG A 4 39.40 -2.26 -63.24
C ARG A 4 38.89 -1.13 -62.32
N GLN A 5 38.33 -1.42 -61.14
CA GLN A 5 38.97 -1.72 -59.85
C GLN A 5 39.52 -0.50 -59.08
N LEU A 6 38.83 -0.23 -57.95
CA LEU A 6 39.22 0.29 -56.62
C LEU A 6 40.58 0.99 -56.43
N LEU A 7 40.61 2.05 -55.61
CA LEU A 7 41.20 2.00 -54.24
C LEU A 7 40.92 3.27 -53.41
N LEU A 8 40.82 3.07 -52.08
CA LEU A 8 40.69 4.06 -50.99
C LEU A 8 41.89 5.01 -50.86
N ALA A 9 41.67 6.20 -50.28
CA ALA A 9 42.60 6.82 -49.33
C ALA A 9 41.89 7.83 -48.39
N LEU A 10 42.10 7.67 -47.09
CA LEU A 10 41.76 8.63 -46.03
C LEU A 10 42.64 9.88 -46.11
N LEU A 11 42.08 11.05 -45.78
CA LEU A 11 42.82 12.17 -45.21
C LEU A 11 41.92 12.92 -44.21
N ALA A 12 42.47 13.14 -43.02
CA ALA A 12 41.89 13.91 -41.92
C ALA A 12 42.65 15.24 -41.72
N ALA A 13 42.05 16.12 -40.90
CA ALA A 13 42.41 17.48 -40.51
C ALA A 13 41.94 18.58 -41.48
N GLY A 14 41.25 19.65 -41.10
CA GLY A 14 40.98 20.30 -39.81
C GLY A 14 40.89 21.82 -40.04
N LEU A 15 40.22 22.57 -39.14
CA LEU A 15 39.94 24.03 -39.12
C LEU A 15 38.67 24.49 -39.89
N ALA A 16 37.80 25.36 -39.38
CA ALA A 16 37.68 26.03 -38.08
C ALA A 16 36.22 26.51 -37.93
N ALA A 17 35.66 26.37 -36.73
CA ALA A 17 34.35 26.89 -36.39
C ALA A 17 34.43 28.41 -36.13
N ALA A 18 33.59 29.19 -36.80
CA ALA A 18 33.28 30.55 -36.39
C ALA A 18 32.10 30.49 -35.41
N PRO A 19 32.19 31.11 -34.21
CA PRO A 19 31.09 31.13 -33.26
C PRO A 19 30.05 32.16 -33.72
N GLY A 20 28.97 31.68 -34.32
CA GLY A 20 27.74 32.44 -34.40
C GLY A 20 27.17 32.58 -32.99
N CYS A 21 27.25 33.79 -32.42
CA CYS A 21 26.43 34.21 -31.30
C CYS A 21 24.95 34.14 -31.71
N ALA A 22 24.36 32.96 -31.54
CA ALA A 22 22.94 32.87 -31.29
C ALA A 22 22.78 33.06 -29.78
N ASP A 23 22.06 34.10 -29.37
CA ASP A 23 21.56 34.24 -28.00
C ASP A 23 20.93 32.91 -27.58
N LYS A 24 21.63 32.14 -26.75
CA LYS A 24 21.03 31.07 -25.97
C LYS A 24 20.17 31.75 -24.92
N ARG A 25 18.96 32.13 -25.28
CA ARG A 25 17.88 32.13 -24.30
C ARG A 25 17.66 30.66 -23.99
N ASP A 26 18.13 30.21 -22.83
CA ASP A 26 17.80 28.89 -22.33
C ASP A 26 16.27 28.77 -22.38
N ALA A 27 15.76 27.89 -23.26
CA ALA A 27 14.34 27.69 -23.41
C ALA A 27 13.80 27.20 -22.05
N VAL A 28 12.89 27.96 -21.45
CA VAL A 28 12.29 27.59 -20.18
C VAL A 28 11.64 26.20 -20.35
N PRO A 29 11.98 25.21 -19.51
CA PRO A 29 11.52 23.85 -19.73
C PRO A 29 10.00 23.73 -19.59
N GLY A 30 9.42 22.79 -20.32
CA GLY A 30 8.01 22.42 -20.17
C GLY A 30 7.75 21.68 -18.86
N ILE A 31 6.57 21.86 -18.28
CA ILE A 31 6.14 21.10 -17.10
C ILE A 31 5.74 19.70 -17.54
N ARG A 32 6.31 18.67 -16.89
CA ARG A 32 6.04 17.25 -17.17
C ARG A 32 5.87 16.50 -15.86
N ILE A 33 4.89 15.60 -15.79
CA ILE A 33 4.61 14.82 -14.59
C ILE A 33 4.79 13.35 -14.89
N THR A 34 5.64 12.66 -14.13
CA THR A 34 5.69 11.19 -14.13
C THR A 34 4.78 10.70 -13.02
N PRO A 35 3.65 10.04 -13.35
CA PRO A 35 2.78 9.47 -12.34
C PRO A 35 3.41 8.23 -11.72
N SER A 36 3.20 8.08 -10.43
CA SER A 36 3.18 6.78 -9.77
C SER A 36 1.81 6.64 -9.12
N ILE A 37 1.25 5.43 -9.12
CA ILE A 37 0.04 5.14 -8.38
C ILE A 37 0.47 4.23 -7.23
N LYS A 38 0.00 4.49 -6.00
CA LYS A 38 0.36 3.68 -4.83
C LYS A 38 -0.35 2.34 -4.89
N THR A 39 0.08 1.48 -5.82
CA THR A 39 -0.67 0.29 -6.14
C THR A 39 0.35 -0.91 -6.42
N ARG A 40 0.41 -1.95 -5.55
CA ARG A 40 0.88 -3.38 -5.63
C ARG A 40 0.45 -4.41 -6.74
N VAL A 41 -0.75 -4.45 -7.35
CA VAL A 41 -1.05 -5.21 -8.59
C VAL A 41 -0.53 -4.47 -9.83
N THR A 42 0.03 -5.18 -10.78
CA THR A 42 0.60 -4.62 -12.02
C THR A 42 -0.46 -4.20 -13.06
N GLY A 43 -1.60 -3.64 -12.64
CA GLY A 43 -2.83 -3.66 -13.47
C GLY A 43 -3.66 -2.37 -13.61
N LEU A 44 -3.32 -1.27 -12.93
CA LEU A 44 -3.89 0.04 -13.24
C LEU A 44 -2.74 0.99 -13.48
N HIS A 45 -2.47 1.25 -14.75
CA HIS A 45 -1.55 2.26 -15.22
C HIS A 45 -2.40 3.32 -15.91
N PHE A 46 -1.94 4.57 -15.90
CA PHE A 46 -2.50 5.53 -16.83
C PHE A 46 -2.32 4.98 -18.25
N ASP A 47 -3.38 4.99 -19.02
CA ASP A 47 -3.34 4.59 -20.42
C ASP A 47 -2.93 5.78 -21.27
N THR A 48 -2.25 5.54 -22.39
CA THR A 48 -1.93 6.61 -23.34
C THR A 48 -3.21 7.29 -23.78
N GLY A 49 -3.28 8.61 -23.57
CA GLY A 49 -4.47 9.42 -23.82
C GLY A 49 -5.23 9.84 -22.56
N ASP A 50 -4.96 9.22 -21.41
CA ASP A 50 -5.53 9.67 -20.14
C ASP A 50 -5.18 11.11 -19.85
N CYS A 51 -6.14 11.84 -19.26
CA CYS A 51 -6.01 13.26 -19.03
C CYS A 51 -6.15 13.60 -17.55
N ILE A 52 -5.21 14.38 -17.02
CA ILE A 52 -5.27 14.98 -15.69
C ILE A 52 -5.52 16.48 -15.79
N GLY A 53 -6.11 17.06 -14.73
CA GLY A 53 -6.08 18.51 -14.53
C GLY A 53 -4.96 18.90 -13.57
N LEU A 54 -4.00 19.71 -14.03
CA LEU A 54 -2.89 20.23 -13.23
C LEU A 54 -3.16 21.67 -12.76
N THR A 55 -2.94 21.93 -11.48
CA THR A 55 -2.86 23.28 -10.90
C THR A 55 -1.47 23.47 -10.30
N VAL A 56 -0.82 24.59 -10.63
CA VAL A 56 0.48 25.00 -10.06
C VAL A 56 0.25 26.27 -9.27
N THR A 57 0.38 26.18 -7.96
CA THR A 57 0.20 27.32 -7.05
C THR A 57 1.56 27.78 -6.54
N LYS A 58 1.77 29.09 -6.56
CA LYS A 58 3.03 29.75 -6.20
C LYS A 58 2.73 31.06 -5.49
N ASN A 59 3.38 31.31 -4.36
CA ASN A 59 3.12 32.48 -3.49
C ASN A 59 1.62 32.67 -3.17
N GLY A 60 0.87 31.58 -3.00
CA GLY A 60 -0.56 31.61 -2.73
C GLY A 60 -1.45 32.03 -3.90
N SER A 61 -0.91 32.13 -5.12
CA SER A 61 -1.67 32.39 -6.35
C SER A 61 -1.45 31.28 -7.38
N ASP A 62 -2.48 30.97 -8.16
CA ASP A 62 -2.36 29.98 -9.22
C ASP A 62 -1.53 30.56 -10.39
N TYR A 63 -0.38 29.95 -10.66
CA TYR A 63 0.38 30.19 -11.89
C TYR A 63 -0.32 29.57 -13.09
N VAL A 64 -0.85 28.36 -12.91
CA VAL A 64 -1.78 27.72 -13.85
C VAL A 64 -2.85 26.98 -13.04
N ARG A 65 -4.09 26.97 -13.53
CA ARG A 65 -5.22 26.30 -12.87
C ARG A 65 -5.92 25.35 -13.84
N ASN A 66 -6.18 24.12 -13.39
CA ASN A 66 -6.88 23.08 -14.13
C ASN A 66 -6.40 22.88 -15.57
N HIS A 67 -5.09 22.96 -15.81
CA HIS A 67 -4.53 22.76 -17.13
C HIS A 67 -4.61 21.28 -17.49
N GLN A 68 -5.22 20.97 -18.64
CA GLN A 68 -5.26 19.59 -19.12
C GLN A 68 -3.85 19.13 -19.49
N MET A 69 -3.44 17.98 -18.96
CA MET A 69 -2.25 17.29 -19.43
C MET A 69 -2.63 15.88 -19.89
N THR A 70 -1.97 15.38 -20.92
CA THR A 70 -2.26 14.07 -21.52
C THR A 70 -1.09 13.12 -21.30
N TYR A 71 -1.39 11.89 -20.89
CA TYR A 71 -0.41 10.83 -20.71
C TYR A 71 0.05 10.29 -22.07
N ASP A 72 1.34 10.34 -22.33
CA ASP A 72 1.94 9.85 -23.58
C ASP A 72 2.43 8.38 -23.52
N GLY A 73 2.23 7.71 -22.38
CA GLY A 73 2.80 6.39 -22.09
C GLY A 73 4.01 6.42 -21.16
N SER A 74 4.56 7.61 -20.86
CA SER A 74 5.69 7.81 -19.95
C SER A 74 5.46 8.95 -18.96
N ALA A 75 4.91 10.06 -19.43
CA ALA A 75 4.62 11.23 -18.61
C ALA A 75 3.35 11.94 -19.09
N PHE A 76 2.72 12.67 -18.18
CA PHE A 76 1.76 13.69 -18.54
C PHE A 76 2.50 14.92 -19.07
N THR A 77 2.09 15.35 -20.27
CA THR A 77 2.65 16.53 -20.94
C THR A 77 1.53 17.42 -21.47
N ALA A 78 1.85 18.70 -21.68
CA ALA A 78 0.95 19.66 -22.32
C ALA A 78 1.77 20.61 -23.20
N SER A 79 1.30 20.84 -24.42
CA SER A 79 1.96 21.75 -25.35
C SER A 79 1.86 23.19 -24.86
N GLY A 80 2.99 23.90 -24.82
CA GLY A 80 3.03 25.31 -24.41
C GLY A 80 2.96 25.57 -22.90
N LEU A 81 2.83 24.54 -22.06
CA LEU A 81 2.90 24.70 -20.61
C LEU A 81 4.36 24.71 -20.14
N LEU A 82 4.88 25.90 -19.84
CA LEU A 82 6.26 26.12 -19.42
C LEU A 82 6.34 26.49 -17.93
N TRP A 83 7.47 26.16 -17.30
CA TRP A 83 7.81 26.72 -15.99
C TRP A 83 7.91 28.24 -16.02
N TYR A 84 7.89 28.88 -14.85
CA TYR A 84 8.21 30.30 -14.69
C TYR A 84 9.73 30.53 -14.67
N ASN A 85 10.16 31.78 -14.89
CA ASN A 85 11.56 32.13 -15.10
C ASN A 85 12.45 32.04 -13.83
N ASP A 86 11.90 32.30 -12.65
CA ASP A 86 12.69 32.20 -11.40
C ASP A 86 12.85 30.74 -11.00
N LEU A 87 14.06 30.19 -11.23
CA LEU A 87 14.38 28.79 -10.99
C LEU A 87 14.51 28.41 -9.50
N ASN A 88 14.61 29.39 -8.61
CA ASN A 88 14.71 29.14 -7.17
C ASN A 88 13.35 29.22 -6.46
N GLU A 89 12.35 29.77 -7.14
CA GLU A 89 11.03 29.92 -6.56
C GLU A 89 10.33 28.56 -6.55
N THR A 90 9.69 28.25 -5.43
CA THR A 90 9.00 26.98 -5.23
C THR A 90 7.51 27.10 -5.53
N SER A 91 6.90 25.96 -5.85
CA SER A 91 5.47 25.83 -6.11
C SER A 91 4.91 24.53 -5.56
N THR A 92 3.59 24.50 -5.40
CA THR A 92 2.80 23.30 -5.12
C THR A 92 2.08 22.89 -6.40
N LEU A 93 2.29 21.65 -6.82
CA LEU A 93 1.60 21.03 -7.94
C LEU A 93 0.50 20.14 -7.38
N THR A 94 -0.73 20.36 -7.85
CA THR A 94 -1.91 19.54 -7.50
C THR A 94 -2.50 18.99 -8.79
N ALA A 95 -2.70 17.68 -8.85
CA ALA A 95 -3.25 17.00 -10.02
C ALA A 95 -4.42 16.09 -9.65
N TYR A 96 -5.37 15.92 -10.57
CA TYR A 96 -6.46 14.95 -10.42
C TYR A 96 -6.81 14.29 -11.75
N PHE A 97 -7.38 13.09 -11.67
CA PHE A 97 -7.96 12.32 -12.77
C PHE A 97 -9.34 11.78 -12.36
N PRO A 98 -10.31 11.64 -13.27
CA PRO A 98 -10.27 12.04 -14.67
C PRO A 98 -10.40 13.56 -14.83
N TYR A 99 -9.71 14.12 -15.82
CA TYR A 99 -9.79 15.55 -16.14
C TYR A 99 -11.23 15.99 -16.45
N SER A 100 -11.61 17.16 -15.91
CA SER A 100 -12.86 17.84 -16.22
C SER A 100 -12.61 19.27 -16.71
N ALA A 101 -13.17 19.61 -17.87
CA ALA A 101 -13.13 20.96 -18.41
C ALA A 101 -13.95 21.96 -17.57
N SER A 102 -14.87 21.48 -16.73
CA SER A 102 -15.73 22.32 -15.88
C SER A 102 -14.97 23.00 -14.73
N GLY A 103 -13.79 22.50 -14.37
CA GLY A 103 -12.97 23.05 -13.29
C GLY A 103 -12.33 21.99 -12.41
N VAL A 104 -11.50 22.44 -11.47
CA VAL A 104 -11.01 21.59 -10.36
C VAL A 104 -12.21 21.21 -9.49
N PRO A 105 -12.45 19.92 -9.21
CA PRO A 105 -13.64 19.49 -8.48
C PRO A 105 -13.50 19.76 -6.98
N ASP A 106 -14.43 20.56 -6.43
CA ASP A 106 -14.71 20.58 -4.98
C ASP A 106 -15.74 19.47 -4.62
N GLU A 107 -16.41 18.91 -5.64
CA GLU A 107 -17.34 17.81 -5.54
C GLU A 107 -17.14 16.82 -6.69
N PHE A 108 -17.39 15.54 -6.42
CA PHE A 108 -17.32 14.47 -7.42
C PHE A 108 -18.46 13.49 -7.24
N SER A 109 -19.10 13.03 -8.32
CA SER A 109 -20.18 12.05 -8.24
C SER A 109 -19.79 10.77 -8.96
N VAL A 110 -19.90 9.64 -8.26
CA VAL A 110 -19.80 8.32 -8.91
C VAL A 110 -21.02 8.10 -9.79
N ALA A 111 -20.84 7.39 -10.91
CA ALA A 111 -21.95 7.07 -11.80
C ALA A 111 -22.94 6.14 -11.08
N ARG A 112 -24.24 6.42 -11.24
CA ARG A 112 -25.30 5.54 -10.73
C ARG A 112 -25.42 4.25 -11.53
N ASP A 113 -24.98 4.27 -12.77
CA ASP A 113 -24.90 3.11 -13.64
C ASP A 113 -23.42 2.89 -13.96
N GLN A 114 -22.85 1.81 -13.42
CA GLN A 114 -21.48 1.39 -13.67
C GLN A 114 -21.44 0.09 -14.50
N SER A 115 -22.55 -0.32 -15.10
CA SER A 115 -22.65 -1.58 -15.87
C SER A 115 -21.67 -1.66 -17.04
N ALA A 116 -21.28 -0.52 -17.61
CA ALA A 116 -20.29 -0.42 -18.69
C ALA A 116 -18.83 -0.29 -18.20
N GLY A 117 -18.60 -0.23 -16.89
CA GLY A 117 -17.29 -0.05 -16.27
C GLY A 117 -17.26 1.06 -15.23
N CYS A 118 -16.21 1.08 -14.41
CA CYS A 118 -16.11 1.97 -13.24
C CYS A 118 -15.12 3.14 -13.42
N ALA A 119 -14.35 3.20 -14.51
CA ALA A 119 -13.22 4.12 -14.65
C ALA A 119 -13.60 5.60 -14.50
N SER A 120 -14.78 6.00 -15.00
CA SER A 120 -15.29 7.37 -14.87
C SER A 120 -15.67 7.76 -13.44
N SER A 121 -15.82 6.77 -12.55
CA SER A 121 -16.16 6.95 -11.14
C SER A 121 -14.93 6.88 -10.23
N ASP A 122 -13.75 6.59 -10.77
CA ASP A 122 -12.51 6.45 -10.01
C ASP A 122 -11.71 7.76 -9.99
N LEU A 123 -12.00 8.60 -8.99
CA LEU A 123 -11.28 9.85 -8.79
C LEU A 123 -9.90 9.59 -8.18
N LEU A 124 -8.86 10.07 -8.85
CA LEU A 124 -7.49 10.10 -8.35
C LEU A 124 -7.05 11.53 -8.03
N GLY A 125 -6.17 11.68 -7.03
CA GLY A 125 -5.58 12.97 -6.65
C GLY A 125 -4.12 12.84 -6.22
N ALA A 126 -3.32 13.86 -6.50
CA ALA A 126 -1.90 13.91 -6.19
C ALA A 126 -1.43 15.33 -5.84
N VAL A 127 -0.49 15.44 -4.91
CA VAL A 127 0.13 16.73 -4.51
C VAL A 127 1.65 16.57 -4.42
N ALA A 128 2.39 17.50 -5.04
CA ALA A 128 3.83 17.67 -4.85
C ALA A 128 4.12 19.09 -4.35
N LYS A 129 4.80 19.21 -3.21
CA LYS A 129 5.12 20.49 -2.56
C LYS A 129 6.59 20.84 -2.78
N ASN A 130 6.91 22.13 -2.64
CA ASN A 130 8.27 22.66 -2.70
C ASN A 130 9.01 22.35 -4.01
N VAL A 131 8.27 22.31 -5.13
CA VAL A 131 8.81 21.99 -6.45
C VAL A 131 9.36 23.25 -7.08
N THR A 132 10.64 23.24 -7.47
CA THR A 132 11.27 24.29 -8.27
C THR A 132 11.19 23.95 -9.77
N PRO A 133 11.27 24.95 -10.67
CA PRO A 133 11.41 24.72 -12.10
C PRO A 133 12.52 23.72 -12.43
N THR A 134 12.19 22.73 -13.25
CA THR A 134 13.12 21.66 -13.61
C THR A 134 12.94 21.19 -15.05
N GLY A 135 14.03 20.76 -15.68
CA GLY A 135 14.00 20.07 -16.97
C GLY A 135 13.61 18.59 -16.86
N THR A 136 13.66 17.99 -15.67
CA THR A 136 13.26 16.59 -15.44
C THR A 136 11.76 16.51 -15.11
N PRO A 137 11.05 15.43 -15.51
CA PRO A 137 9.69 15.21 -15.06
C PRO A 137 9.58 15.19 -13.53
N VAL A 138 8.50 15.77 -13.00
CA VAL A 138 8.20 15.75 -11.56
C VAL A 138 7.44 14.47 -11.23
N GLY A 139 7.97 13.67 -10.30
CA GLY A 139 7.26 12.49 -9.81
C GLY A 139 6.08 12.89 -8.92
N MET A 140 4.90 12.34 -9.20
CA MET A 140 3.70 12.57 -8.38
C MET A 140 3.00 11.25 -8.05
N LEU A 141 2.77 11.02 -6.76
CA LEU A 141 2.05 9.85 -6.26
C LEU A 141 0.54 10.13 -6.24
N PHE A 142 -0.21 9.40 -7.07
CA PHE A 142 -1.67 9.45 -7.15
C PHE A 142 -2.29 8.45 -6.18
N TYR A 143 -3.35 8.91 -5.50
CA TYR A 143 -4.17 8.14 -4.58
C TYR A 143 -5.58 8.01 -5.15
N HIS A 144 -6.22 6.87 -4.92
CA HIS A 144 -7.66 6.71 -5.12
C HIS A 144 -8.41 7.44 -4.00
N LEU A 145 -9.37 8.28 -4.39
CA LEU A 145 -10.18 9.06 -3.44
C LEU A 145 -11.51 8.38 -3.14
N MET A 146 -11.94 7.45 -3.98
CA MET A 146 -13.17 6.67 -3.78
C MET A 146 -12.86 5.33 -3.11
N SER A 147 -13.90 4.55 -2.81
CA SER A 147 -13.78 3.19 -2.27
C SER A 147 -14.25 2.17 -3.32
N GLN A 148 -13.58 1.03 -3.43
CA GLN A 148 -14.03 -0.07 -4.29
C GLN A 148 -14.75 -1.14 -3.46
N LEU A 149 -15.90 -1.60 -3.92
CA LEU A 149 -16.57 -2.79 -3.40
C LEU A 149 -16.59 -3.88 -4.48
N THR A 150 -16.00 -5.03 -4.18
CA THR A 150 -16.13 -6.26 -4.97
C THR A 150 -17.18 -7.14 -4.30
N ILE A 151 -18.09 -7.68 -5.10
CA ILE A 151 -19.17 -8.54 -4.62
C ILE A 151 -19.01 -9.90 -5.30
N VAL A 152 -18.72 -10.93 -4.51
CA VAL A 152 -18.55 -12.31 -4.97
C VAL A 152 -19.84 -13.08 -4.67
N ILE A 153 -20.44 -13.64 -5.72
CA ILE A 153 -21.71 -14.35 -5.64
C ILE A 153 -21.46 -15.85 -5.50
N THR A 154 -22.08 -16.47 -4.48
CA THR A 154 -22.37 -17.90 -4.46
C THR A 154 -23.86 -18.09 -4.76
N ASN A 155 -24.20 -18.53 -5.96
CA ASN A 155 -25.60 -18.67 -6.37
C ASN A 155 -26.10 -20.11 -6.16
N ASN A 156 -26.95 -20.31 -5.15
CA ASN A 156 -27.65 -21.57 -4.87
C ASN A 156 -29.16 -21.49 -5.19
N SER A 157 -29.57 -20.52 -6.01
CA SER A 157 -30.95 -20.40 -6.48
C SER A 157 -31.17 -21.12 -7.81
N ASP A 158 -32.43 -21.29 -8.20
CA ASP A 158 -32.82 -22.00 -9.44
C ASP A 158 -32.65 -21.13 -10.70
N ALA A 159 -32.20 -19.88 -10.57
CA ALA A 159 -32.05 -18.94 -11.66
C ALA A 159 -30.71 -18.18 -11.59
N ALA A 160 -30.09 -17.97 -12.76
CA ALA A 160 -28.87 -17.17 -12.86
C ALA A 160 -29.12 -15.72 -12.41
N VAL A 161 -28.12 -15.10 -11.80
CA VAL A 161 -28.11 -13.67 -11.52
C VAL A 161 -28.14 -12.90 -12.85
N SER A 162 -28.94 -11.83 -12.86
CA SER A 162 -29.08 -10.90 -13.99
C SER A 162 -28.54 -9.51 -13.67
N GLY A 163 -28.30 -9.20 -12.39
CA GLY A 163 -27.69 -7.95 -11.98
C GLY A 163 -27.57 -7.83 -10.46
N VAL A 164 -26.65 -6.96 -10.04
CA VAL A 164 -26.44 -6.59 -8.65
C VAL A 164 -26.43 -5.07 -8.53
N ALA A 165 -27.11 -4.56 -7.51
CA ALA A 165 -27.17 -3.14 -7.19
C ALA A 165 -26.82 -2.89 -5.72
N VAL A 166 -26.22 -1.72 -5.46
CA VAL A 166 -25.78 -1.28 -4.12
C VAL A 166 -26.47 0.03 -3.79
N GLY A 167 -27.17 0.09 -2.66
CA GLY A 167 -27.90 1.26 -2.21
C GLY A 167 -27.62 1.64 -0.76
N GLY A 168 -28.20 2.76 -0.32
CA GLY A 168 -28.07 3.28 1.04
C GLY A 168 -26.98 4.34 1.22
N PHE A 169 -26.09 4.50 0.22
CA PHE A 169 -24.98 5.45 0.24
C PHE A 169 -25.21 6.65 -0.67
N VAL A 170 -24.63 7.78 -0.24
CA VAL A 170 -24.61 9.04 -1.00
C VAL A 170 -23.60 8.89 -2.15
N PRO A 171 -23.99 9.11 -3.42
CA PRO A 171 -23.10 8.93 -4.57
C PRO A 171 -22.24 10.17 -4.88
N THR A 172 -22.42 11.25 -4.13
CA THR A 172 -21.66 12.50 -4.31
C THR A 172 -20.71 12.72 -3.14
N ALA A 173 -19.45 12.97 -3.45
CA ALA A 173 -18.39 13.30 -2.52
C ALA A 173 -18.11 14.80 -2.48
N SER A 174 -17.78 15.32 -1.29
CA SER A 174 -16.97 16.52 -1.13
C SER A 174 -15.49 16.13 -1.27
N VAL A 175 -14.71 16.92 -2.01
CA VAL A 175 -13.32 16.62 -2.37
C VAL A 175 -12.38 17.70 -1.86
N ASP A 176 -11.27 17.31 -1.23
CA ASP A 176 -10.14 18.18 -0.94
C ASP A 176 -8.90 17.66 -1.66
N LEU A 177 -8.43 18.39 -2.67
CA LEU A 177 -7.21 18.03 -3.42
C LEU A 177 -5.94 18.61 -2.81
N SER A 178 -6.03 19.53 -1.84
CA SER A 178 -4.86 20.03 -1.12
C SER A 178 -4.28 18.96 -0.19
N VAL A 179 -5.15 18.08 0.29
CA VAL A 179 -4.87 16.82 0.99
C VAL A 179 -5.76 15.76 0.34
N PRO A 180 -5.31 15.06 -0.73
CA PRO A 180 -6.13 14.23 -1.62
C PRO A 180 -7.08 13.27 -0.89
N THR A 181 -8.28 13.74 -0.57
CA THR A 181 -9.26 13.06 0.26
C THR A 181 -10.67 13.35 -0.27
N ALA A 182 -11.59 12.43 0.01
CA ALA A 182 -12.99 12.60 -0.30
C ALA A 182 -13.88 11.97 0.78
N SER A 183 -15.07 12.53 0.96
CA SER A 183 -16.08 12.04 1.90
C SER A 183 -17.48 12.34 1.37
N ALA A 184 -18.50 11.59 1.81
CA ALA A 184 -19.88 11.84 1.40
C ALA A 184 -20.31 13.30 1.62
N LYS A 185 -20.92 13.88 0.58
CA LYS A 185 -21.44 15.24 0.61
C LYS A 185 -22.59 15.35 1.61
N ALA A 186 -22.41 16.20 2.61
CA ALA A 186 -23.43 16.43 3.63
C ALA A 186 -24.76 16.90 3.01
N GLY A 187 -25.87 16.29 3.44
CA GLY A 187 -27.23 16.64 3.00
C GLY A 187 -27.61 16.12 1.61
N ALA A 188 -26.72 15.45 0.87
CA ALA A 188 -27.08 14.77 -0.36
C ALA A 188 -27.85 13.47 -0.08
N ALA A 189 -28.77 13.10 -0.97
CA ALA A 189 -29.57 11.90 -0.82
C ALA A 189 -28.79 10.65 -1.21
N ALA A 190 -29.05 9.55 -0.51
CA ALA A 190 -28.59 8.23 -0.93
C ALA A 190 -29.25 7.82 -2.26
N ALA A 191 -28.53 7.03 -3.06
CA ALA A 191 -29.03 6.49 -4.31
C ALA A 191 -28.58 5.04 -4.49
N GLU A 192 -29.29 4.30 -5.34
CA GLU A 192 -28.86 2.98 -5.79
C GLU A 192 -27.86 3.12 -6.95
N ILE A 193 -26.84 2.26 -6.92
CA ILE A 193 -25.77 2.15 -7.91
C ILE A 193 -25.85 0.76 -8.54
N GLU A 194 -26.04 0.72 -9.85
CA GLU A 194 -25.95 -0.50 -10.64
C GLU A 194 -24.47 -0.86 -10.85
N THR A 195 -24.11 -2.09 -10.53
CA THR A 195 -22.71 -2.53 -10.47
C THR A 195 -22.18 -3.03 -11.81
N PHE A 196 -20.85 -3.01 -11.97
CA PHE A 196 -20.16 -3.60 -13.10
C PHE A 196 -20.06 -5.13 -12.94
N GLU A 197 -20.58 -5.89 -13.90
CA GLU A 197 -20.40 -7.35 -13.94
C GLU A 197 -18.99 -7.69 -14.41
N VAL A 198 -18.14 -8.16 -13.50
CA VAL A 198 -16.74 -8.53 -13.79
C VAL A 198 -16.69 -9.95 -14.36
N THR A 199 -17.35 -10.89 -13.69
CA THR A 199 -17.53 -12.27 -14.18
C THR A 199 -19.01 -12.58 -14.13
N PRO A 200 -19.62 -12.99 -15.27
CA PRO A 200 -21.05 -13.29 -15.32
C PRO A 200 -21.50 -14.23 -14.20
N ASP A 201 -22.58 -13.85 -13.52
CA ASP A 201 -23.22 -14.64 -12.45
C ASP A 201 -22.32 -14.93 -11.22
N ALA A 202 -21.13 -14.32 -11.13
CA ALA A 202 -20.12 -14.71 -10.13
C ALA A 202 -19.43 -13.53 -9.43
N SER A 203 -19.11 -12.43 -10.14
CA SER A 203 -18.47 -11.28 -9.49
C SER A 203 -18.89 -9.95 -10.08
N TYR A 204 -19.12 -8.99 -9.19
CA TYR A 204 -19.55 -7.63 -9.51
C TYR A 204 -18.65 -6.62 -8.79
N ARG A 205 -18.57 -5.41 -9.31
CA ARG A 205 -17.74 -4.34 -8.76
C ARG A 205 -18.47 -3.00 -8.79
N ALA A 206 -18.28 -2.18 -7.76
CA ALA A 206 -18.73 -0.80 -7.73
C ALA A 206 -17.64 0.10 -7.15
N ILE A 207 -17.57 1.33 -7.67
CA ILE A 207 -16.86 2.43 -7.02
C ILE A 207 -17.87 3.29 -6.29
N LEU A 208 -17.62 3.52 -5.00
CA LEU A 208 -18.52 4.14 -4.05
C LEU A 208 -17.82 5.30 -3.35
N VAL A 209 -18.58 6.27 -2.86
CA VAL A 209 -18.04 7.39 -2.09
C VAL A 209 -17.69 6.93 -0.66
N PRO A 210 -16.53 7.31 -0.11
CA PRO A 210 -16.16 6.99 1.28
C PRO A 210 -17.16 7.57 2.29
N GLN A 211 -17.73 6.70 3.12
CA GLN A 211 -18.72 7.06 4.14
C GLN A 211 -19.00 5.90 5.11
N GLN A 212 -19.71 6.21 6.19
CA GLN A 212 -20.26 5.22 7.11
C GLN A 212 -21.79 5.30 7.09
N GLY A 213 -22.46 4.14 6.98
CA GLY A 213 -23.92 4.08 7.03
C GLY A 213 -24.49 2.72 6.68
N ALA A 214 -25.81 2.65 6.49
CA ALA A 214 -26.45 1.41 6.06
C ALA A 214 -26.16 1.11 4.58
N LEU A 215 -25.71 -0.10 4.30
CA LEU A 215 -25.39 -0.58 2.95
C LEU A 215 -26.38 -1.67 2.56
N THR A 216 -27.12 -1.46 1.48
CA THR A 216 -28.09 -2.44 0.95
C THR A 216 -27.55 -3.05 -0.32
N VAL A 217 -27.56 -4.37 -0.40
CA VAL A 217 -27.28 -5.11 -1.64
C VAL A 217 -28.57 -5.72 -2.15
N THR A 218 -28.84 -5.53 -3.43
CA THR A 218 -29.98 -6.10 -4.15
C THR A 218 -29.43 -6.99 -5.26
N VAL A 219 -29.85 -8.26 -5.27
CA VAL A 219 -29.52 -9.22 -6.34
C VAL A 219 -30.78 -9.54 -7.12
N SER A 220 -30.72 -9.37 -8.44
CA SER A 220 -31.80 -9.72 -9.37
C SER A 220 -31.45 -11.01 -10.11
N THR A 221 -32.43 -11.89 -10.30
CA THR A 221 -32.28 -13.16 -11.03
C THR A 221 -33.14 -13.19 -12.30
N ARG A 222 -32.76 -14.04 -13.27
CA ARG A 222 -33.42 -14.12 -14.60
C ARG A 222 -34.87 -14.58 -14.57
N ASP A 223 -35.33 -15.16 -13.47
CA ASP A 223 -36.74 -15.48 -13.23
C ASP A 223 -37.58 -14.23 -12.87
N GLY A 224 -36.96 -13.04 -12.86
CA GLY A 224 -37.60 -11.76 -12.58
C GLY A 224 -37.75 -11.45 -11.08
N LYS A 225 -37.14 -12.25 -10.21
CA LYS A 225 -37.14 -12.00 -8.75
C LYS A 225 -35.94 -11.15 -8.36
N SER A 226 -36.12 -10.33 -7.32
CA SER A 226 -35.04 -9.61 -6.66
C SER A 226 -35.09 -9.87 -5.17
N ARG A 227 -33.91 -9.95 -4.55
CA ARG A 227 -33.73 -10.19 -3.12
C ARG A 227 -32.75 -9.16 -2.60
N SER A 228 -33.04 -8.58 -1.44
CA SER A 228 -32.20 -7.52 -0.87
C SER A 228 -31.89 -7.82 0.60
N LYS A 229 -30.72 -7.37 1.03
CA LYS A 229 -30.29 -7.41 2.42
C LYS A 229 -29.52 -6.15 2.74
N THR A 230 -29.72 -5.63 3.95
CA THR A 230 -29.08 -4.41 4.43
C THR A 230 -28.17 -4.74 5.60
N LEU A 231 -26.93 -4.26 5.51
CA LEU A 231 -26.04 -4.12 6.66
C LEU A 231 -26.40 -2.82 7.36
N SER A 232 -26.66 -2.88 8.67
CA SER A 232 -27.06 -1.72 9.47
C SER A 232 -25.99 -0.64 9.51
N SER A 233 -24.72 -1.03 9.40
CA SER A 233 -23.57 -0.15 9.31
C SER A 233 -22.45 -0.81 8.50
N ALA A 234 -21.93 -0.09 7.51
CA ALA A 234 -20.71 -0.39 6.78
C ALA A 234 -19.89 0.90 6.69
N THR A 235 -18.57 0.78 6.87
CA THR A 235 -17.62 1.88 6.75
C THR A 235 -16.78 1.66 5.51
N LEU A 236 -16.82 2.60 4.57
CA LEU A 236 -15.94 2.64 3.40
C LEU A 236 -14.99 3.81 3.53
N GLU A 237 -13.69 3.53 3.50
CA GLU A 237 -12.65 4.53 3.57
C GLU A 237 -12.08 4.84 2.18
N SER A 238 -11.53 6.04 2.03
CA SER A 238 -10.89 6.50 0.80
C SER A 238 -9.74 5.60 0.40
N GLY A 239 -9.68 5.21 -0.86
CA GLY A 239 -8.60 4.42 -1.44
C GLY A 239 -8.56 2.96 -0.98
N ARG A 240 -9.61 2.49 -0.31
CA ARG A 240 -9.73 1.11 0.16
C ARG A 240 -10.57 0.24 -0.78
N ARG A 241 -10.27 -1.06 -0.78
CA ARG A 241 -11.05 -2.08 -1.49
C ARG A 241 -11.63 -3.05 -0.47
N TYR A 242 -12.91 -3.34 -0.65
CA TYR A 242 -13.67 -4.26 0.18
C TYR A 242 -14.19 -5.41 -0.67
N ASP A 243 -14.08 -6.63 -0.16
CA ASP A 243 -14.68 -7.80 -0.79
C ASP A 243 -15.86 -8.30 0.06
N MET A 244 -16.99 -8.54 -0.58
CA MET A 244 -18.23 -9.00 0.03
C MET A 244 -18.68 -10.30 -0.61
N SER A 245 -18.86 -11.34 0.20
CA SER A 245 -19.48 -12.58 -0.21
C SER A 245 -21.00 -12.50 -0.06
N VAL A 246 -21.72 -12.87 -1.11
CA VAL A 246 -23.19 -12.92 -1.14
C VAL A 246 -23.62 -14.32 -1.50
N LEU A 247 -24.29 -14.99 -0.57
CA LEU A 247 -24.96 -16.26 -0.84
C LEU A 247 -26.39 -15.96 -1.29
N VAL A 248 -26.76 -16.43 -2.48
CA VAL A 248 -28.11 -16.27 -3.05
C VAL A 248 -28.85 -17.59 -2.93
N THR A 249 -30.03 -17.58 -2.31
CA THR A 249 -30.92 -18.73 -2.23
C THR A 249 -32.21 -18.46 -3.01
N ASN A 250 -33.08 -19.46 -3.12
CA ASN A 250 -34.41 -19.26 -3.70
C ASN A 250 -35.28 -18.29 -2.89
N ILE A 251 -35.00 -18.10 -1.60
CA ILE A 251 -35.83 -17.36 -0.65
C ILE A 251 -35.26 -15.96 -0.40
N ASP A 252 -33.96 -15.88 -0.11
CA ASP A 252 -33.29 -14.67 0.38
C ASP A 252 -31.81 -14.60 -0.07
N ILE A 253 -31.11 -13.57 0.40
CA ILE A 253 -29.66 -13.49 0.30
C ILE A 253 -29.05 -13.35 1.69
N GLU A 254 -27.89 -13.95 1.87
CA GLU A 254 -27.04 -13.73 3.04
C GLU A 254 -25.82 -12.92 2.60
N LEU A 255 -25.51 -11.88 3.38
CA LEU A 255 -24.32 -11.09 3.19
C LEU A 255 -23.30 -11.53 4.23
N LYS A 256 -22.09 -11.80 3.77
CA LYS A 256 -20.91 -11.87 4.62
C LYS A 256 -19.92 -10.88 4.02
N LEU A 257 -19.65 -9.78 4.72
CA LEU A 257 -18.38 -9.13 4.44
C LEU A 257 -17.31 -10.14 4.83
N SER A 258 -16.55 -10.62 3.85
CA SER A 258 -15.27 -11.23 4.18
C SER A 258 -14.45 -10.10 4.77
N GLY A 259 -14.03 -10.24 6.03
CA GLY A 259 -13.05 -9.35 6.67
C GLY A 259 -11.66 -9.45 6.04
N GLU A 260 -11.56 -9.81 4.76
CA GLU A 260 -10.40 -9.54 3.93
C GLU A 260 -10.65 -8.18 3.28
N VAL A 261 -10.29 -7.13 4.01
CA VAL A 261 -9.89 -5.89 3.36
C VAL A 261 -8.56 -6.20 2.68
N SER A 262 -8.63 -6.77 1.48
CA SER A 262 -7.52 -6.65 0.54
C SER A 262 -7.57 -5.22 0.03
N ASP A 263 -6.85 -4.33 0.69
CA ASP A 263 -6.42 -3.17 -0.05
C ASP A 263 -5.20 -3.54 -0.88
N TRP A 264 -4.72 -2.53 -1.56
CA TRP A 264 -3.34 -2.50 -1.95
C TRP A 264 -2.44 -1.76 -0.91
N GLU A 265 -2.66 -1.66 0.42
CA GLU A 265 -2.85 -2.67 1.49
C GLU A 265 -3.38 -2.03 2.83
N ASP A 266 -4.16 -2.84 3.57
CA ASP A 266 -4.73 -2.87 4.94
C ASP A 266 -5.37 -1.67 5.67
N GLY A 267 -6.70 -1.76 5.85
CA GLY A 267 -7.48 -1.34 7.01
C GLY A 267 -8.31 -2.52 7.53
N GLY A 268 -8.11 -2.94 8.78
CA GLY A 268 -8.67 -4.18 9.32
C GLY A 268 -10.18 -4.20 9.59
N SER A 269 -10.64 -5.43 9.84
CA SER A 269 -12.00 -5.94 10.13
C SER A 269 -12.94 -5.07 10.99
N LEU A 270 -14.24 -5.13 10.65
CA LEU A 270 -15.36 -4.78 11.53
C LEU A 270 -15.84 -6.05 12.26
N ASP A 271 -15.35 -6.26 13.47
CA ASP A 271 -16.12 -6.94 14.52
C ASP A 271 -16.08 -6.09 15.79
N GLU A 272 -17.19 -6.14 16.52
CA GLU A 272 -17.58 -5.23 17.59
C GLU A 272 -16.51 -5.05 18.68
N GLY A 273 -16.01 -3.83 18.84
CA GLY A 273 -15.36 -3.38 20.08
C GLY A 273 -13.97 -2.76 19.93
N ASP A 274 -13.95 -1.43 20.07
CA ASP A 274 -12.83 -0.58 20.51
C ASP A 274 -11.58 -0.45 19.61
N GLY A 275 -11.34 0.78 19.18
CA GLY A 275 -10.39 1.19 18.13
C GLY A 275 -8.93 0.78 18.36
N GLY A 276 -8.16 0.82 17.26
CA GLY A 276 -6.71 0.67 17.29
C GLY A 276 -6.14 0.60 15.86
N GLU A 277 -5.79 1.77 15.33
CA GLU A 277 -5.17 2.02 14.03
C GLU A 277 -3.93 1.13 13.77
N ALA A 278 -3.72 0.73 12.52
CA ALA A 278 -2.38 0.35 12.04
C ALA A 278 -1.52 1.63 12.01
N SER A 279 -0.53 1.73 12.89
CA SER A 279 0.34 2.91 13.01
C SER A 279 1.70 2.63 12.35
N GLU A 280 2.34 3.66 11.78
CA GLU A 280 3.76 3.61 11.42
C GLU A 280 4.62 3.91 12.65
N LEU A 281 5.67 3.11 12.88
CA LEU A 281 6.63 3.26 13.97
C LEU A 281 8.00 3.60 13.38
N GLU A 282 8.54 4.78 13.70
CA GLU A 282 9.93 5.11 13.38
C GLU A 282 10.87 4.61 14.47
N TYR A 283 11.88 3.83 14.09
CA TYR A 283 12.89 3.36 15.03
C TYR A 283 14.22 3.07 14.31
N GLY A 284 15.33 3.52 14.88
CA GLY A 284 16.65 3.19 14.35
C GLY A 284 16.96 3.75 12.95
N GLY A 285 16.20 4.74 12.47
CA GLY A 285 16.31 5.29 11.12
C GLY A 285 15.43 4.59 10.08
N ASP A 286 14.66 3.58 10.48
CA ASP A 286 13.71 2.87 9.63
C ASP A 286 12.27 3.11 10.09
N THR A 287 11.33 2.99 9.16
CA THR A 287 9.89 2.96 9.44
C THR A 287 9.42 1.52 9.44
N TYR A 288 8.66 1.12 10.48
CA TYR A 288 8.08 -0.21 10.65
C TYR A 288 6.55 -0.11 10.66
N ARG A 289 5.91 -1.05 9.99
CA ARG A 289 4.47 -1.26 10.11
C ARG A 289 4.13 -1.96 11.43
N THR A 290 2.96 -1.64 11.96
CA THR A 290 2.41 -2.28 13.15
C THR A 290 1.00 -2.83 12.88
N ALA A 291 0.60 -3.87 13.60
CA ALA A 291 -0.69 -4.52 13.44
C ALA A 291 -1.29 -4.90 14.81
N LYS A 292 -2.58 -4.63 15.01
CA LYS A 292 -3.31 -5.10 16.20
C LYS A 292 -3.78 -6.53 15.97
N ILE A 293 -3.26 -7.50 16.72
CA ILE A 293 -3.55 -8.93 16.59
C ILE A 293 -3.82 -9.49 17.99
N GLY A 294 -4.98 -10.13 18.17
CA GLY A 294 -5.35 -10.72 19.46
C GLY A 294 -5.46 -9.70 20.61
N GLY A 295 -5.73 -8.43 20.29
CA GLY A 295 -5.80 -7.34 21.28
C GLY A 295 -4.47 -6.65 21.59
N GLN A 296 -3.34 -7.19 21.11
CA GLN A 296 -2.00 -6.61 21.27
C GLN A 296 -1.54 -5.93 19.98
N VAL A 297 -0.67 -4.92 20.07
CA VAL A 297 -0.09 -4.28 18.88
C VAL A 297 1.31 -4.86 18.64
N TRP A 298 1.53 -5.44 17.47
CA TRP A 298 2.76 -6.09 17.05
C TRP A 298 3.47 -5.29 15.97
N MET A 299 4.80 -5.37 15.91
CA MET A 299 5.50 -5.07 14.66
C MET A 299 5.08 -6.09 13.59
N ALA A 300 4.70 -5.59 12.41
CA ALA A 300 4.33 -6.43 11.27
C ALA A 300 5.56 -6.88 10.44
N GLU A 301 6.73 -6.30 10.72
CA GLU A 301 7.98 -6.56 10.04
C GLU A 301 9.05 -6.99 11.03
N ASN A 302 9.99 -7.82 10.56
CA ASN A 302 11.14 -8.20 11.37
C ASN A 302 12.05 -6.99 11.60
N LEU A 303 12.59 -6.85 12.80
CA LEU A 303 13.42 -5.72 13.20
C LEU A 303 14.68 -5.60 12.33
N ARG A 304 14.94 -4.39 11.81
CA ARG A 304 16.14 -4.04 11.01
C ARG A 304 17.17 -3.22 11.80
N TYR A 305 16.86 -2.89 13.04
CA TYR A 305 17.69 -2.06 13.90
C TYR A 305 18.98 -2.77 14.33
N GLN A 306 20.11 -2.25 13.88
CA GLN A 306 21.42 -2.65 14.38
C GLN A 306 21.78 -1.82 15.64
N PRO A 307 21.92 -2.43 16.83
CA PRO A 307 22.28 -1.71 18.05
C PRO A 307 23.69 -1.09 17.96
N ALA A 308 23.87 0.09 18.56
CA ALA A 308 25.16 0.75 18.59
C ALA A 308 26.24 -0.13 19.25
N GLY A 309 27.41 -0.24 18.63
CA GLY A 309 28.52 -1.06 19.11
C GLY A 309 28.43 -2.56 18.76
N THR A 310 27.49 -2.96 17.91
CA THR A 310 27.43 -4.32 17.33
C THR A 310 28.04 -4.34 15.93
N GLU A 311 28.65 -5.47 15.56
CA GLU A 311 29.18 -5.72 14.23
C GLU A 311 28.45 -6.90 13.58
N ILE A 312 28.17 -6.81 12.28
CA ILE A 312 27.57 -7.93 11.56
C ILE A 312 28.56 -9.11 11.55
N GLY A 313 28.11 -10.26 12.03
CA GLY A 313 28.93 -11.45 12.24
C GLY A 313 29.08 -11.83 13.72
N ASP A 314 28.82 -10.92 14.65
CA ASP A 314 28.90 -11.13 16.10
C ASP A 314 27.63 -10.62 16.79
N GLY A 315 26.73 -11.55 17.14
CA GLY A 315 25.44 -11.26 17.77
C GLY A 315 24.36 -10.72 16.84
N VAL A 316 24.72 -10.18 15.67
CA VAL A 316 23.81 -9.72 14.61
C VAL A 316 24.27 -10.25 13.25
N TRP A 317 23.35 -10.77 12.43
CA TRP A 317 23.65 -11.32 11.11
C TRP A 317 22.63 -10.89 10.04
N TYR A 318 23.07 -10.92 8.79
CA TYR A 318 22.19 -10.80 7.64
C TYR A 318 21.41 -12.11 7.37
N PRO A 319 20.27 -12.02 6.69
CA PRO A 319 19.66 -13.17 6.02
C PRO A 319 20.58 -13.72 4.91
N GLU A 320 20.23 -14.87 4.32
CA GLU A 320 21.07 -15.58 3.33
C GLU A 320 21.61 -14.67 2.22
N GLU A 321 20.74 -13.82 1.67
CA GLU A 321 21.04 -12.96 0.54
C GLU A 321 21.85 -11.71 0.92
N GLY A 322 22.19 -11.56 2.21
CA GLY A 322 22.98 -10.45 2.72
C GLY A 322 22.17 -9.17 2.92
N LEU A 323 22.87 -8.03 2.86
CA LEU A 323 22.31 -6.70 3.14
C LEU A 323 21.07 -6.36 2.29
N SER A 324 21.03 -6.81 1.03
CA SER A 324 19.92 -6.52 0.10
C SER A 324 18.58 -7.07 0.56
N ALA A 325 18.57 -8.13 1.37
CA ALA A 325 17.35 -8.73 1.89
C ALA A 325 16.93 -8.18 3.27
N VAL A 326 17.73 -7.30 3.90
CA VAL A 326 17.40 -6.74 5.23
C VAL A 326 16.11 -5.93 5.22
N ALA A 327 15.88 -5.14 4.17
CA ALA A 327 14.66 -4.35 4.03
C ALA A 327 13.39 -5.23 4.12
N GLU A 328 13.44 -6.41 3.51
CA GLU A 328 12.31 -7.33 3.40
C GLU A 328 12.24 -8.35 4.55
N LYS A 329 13.37 -8.90 4.98
CA LYS A 329 13.45 -10.04 5.89
C LYS A 329 13.88 -9.67 7.31
N GLY A 330 14.38 -8.45 7.53
CA GLY A 330 14.97 -8.03 8.80
C GLY A 330 16.37 -8.61 9.04
N LEU A 331 16.94 -8.29 10.19
CA LEU A 331 18.19 -8.88 10.67
C LEU A 331 17.90 -10.07 11.60
N LEU A 332 18.95 -10.85 11.83
CA LEU A 332 18.96 -11.97 12.77
C LEU A 332 19.82 -11.60 13.99
N TYR A 333 19.34 -11.88 15.20
CA TYR A 333 19.97 -11.47 16.45
C TYR A 333 20.09 -12.64 17.41
N ASP A 334 21.22 -12.75 18.11
CA ASP A 334 21.33 -13.69 19.22
C ASP A 334 20.58 -13.18 20.47
N TYR A 335 20.32 -14.10 21.40
CA TYR A 335 19.54 -13.75 22.58
C TYR A 335 20.21 -12.69 23.45
N LYS A 336 21.54 -12.73 23.56
CA LYS A 336 22.29 -11.75 24.37
C LYS A 336 22.14 -10.34 23.81
N THR A 337 22.20 -10.18 22.49
CA THR A 337 22.02 -8.92 21.79
C THR A 337 20.62 -8.40 21.99
N VAL A 338 19.60 -9.25 21.76
CA VAL A 338 18.18 -8.90 21.92
C VAL A 338 17.87 -8.40 23.33
N THR A 339 18.42 -9.05 24.34
CA THR A 339 18.09 -8.78 25.75
C THR A 339 19.04 -7.83 26.46
N GLY A 340 20.18 -7.47 25.84
CA GLY A 340 21.28 -6.80 26.53
C GLY A 340 21.91 -7.64 27.65
N GLY A 341 21.70 -8.96 27.64
CA GLY A 341 22.14 -9.86 28.71
C GLY A 341 21.27 -9.84 29.97
N ALA A 342 20.11 -9.19 29.93
CA ALA A 342 19.16 -9.18 31.04
C ALA A 342 18.50 -10.56 31.21
N THR A 343 18.33 -10.99 32.46
CA THR A 343 17.49 -12.14 32.81
C THR A 343 16.10 -11.65 33.14
N VAL A 344 15.10 -12.08 32.36
CA VAL A 344 13.70 -11.69 32.55
C VAL A 344 13.08 -12.50 33.68
N ARG A 345 12.35 -11.84 34.59
CA ARG A 345 11.42 -12.52 35.50
C ARG A 345 10.11 -12.73 34.75
N SER A 346 9.57 -13.96 34.79
CA SER A 346 8.30 -14.30 34.13
C SER A 346 7.23 -13.24 34.41
N GLY A 347 6.57 -12.76 33.35
CA GLY A 347 5.50 -11.76 33.40
C GLY A 347 5.96 -10.29 33.45
N THR A 348 7.25 -9.98 33.33
CA THR A 348 7.73 -8.59 33.20
C THR A 348 8.16 -8.30 31.75
N PRO A 349 7.58 -7.30 31.07
CA PRO A 349 8.03 -6.90 29.73
C PRO A 349 9.51 -6.53 29.72
N LEU A 350 10.27 -7.12 28.81
CA LEU A 350 11.66 -6.76 28.56
C LEU A 350 11.76 -5.96 27.27
N ARG A 351 12.05 -4.66 27.37
CA ARG A 351 12.29 -3.81 26.20
C ARG A 351 13.40 -4.39 25.30
N GLY A 352 14.56 -4.70 25.85
CA GLY A 352 15.70 -5.17 25.06
C GLY A 352 16.08 -4.18 23.95
N ILE A 353 16.29 -4.69 22.74
CA ILE A 353 16.58 -3.88 21.54
C ILE A 353 15.34 -3.25 20.89
N CYS A 354 14.15 -3.44 21.45
CA CYS A 354 12.93 -2.82 20.95
C CYS A 354 12.89 -1.31 21.24
N PRO A 355 12.07 -0.56 20.46
CA PRO A 355 11.82 0.85 20.70
C PRO A 355 11.25 1.14 22.09
N GLU A 356 11.28 2.40 22.51
CA GLU A 356 10.60 2.82 23.74
C GLU A 356 9.07 2.62 23.62
N GLY A 357 8.45 2.06 24.67
CA GLY A 357 7.04 1.66 24.65
C GLY A 357 6.76 0.33 23.95
N TRP A 358 7.81 -0.45 23.66
CA TRP A 358 7.73 -1.78 23.05
C TRP A 358 8.67 -2.76 23.76
N HIS A 359 8.35 -4.05 23.71
CA HIS A 359 9.14 -5.12 24.32
C HIS A 359 9.31 -6.33 23.40
N VAL A 360 10.31 -7.15 23.74
CA VAL A 360 10.54 -8.46 23.14
C VAL A 360 9.47 -9.41 23.68
N PRO A 361 8.71 -10.10 22.82
CA PRO A 361 7.54 -10.87 23.24
C PRO A 361 7.91 -11.99 24.21
N ALA A 362 7.04 -12.25 25.18
CA ALA A 362 7.08 -13.47 25.98
C ALA A 362 6.53 -14.68 25.19
N LEU A 363 6.77 -15.90 25.69
CA LEU A 363 6.27 -17.10 25.00
C LEU A 363 4.73 -17.12 24.95
N ALA A 364 4.07 -16.69 26.03
CA ALA A 364 2.62 -16.59 26.09
C ALA A 364 2.03 -15.62 25.06
N GLU A 365 2.75 -14.55 24.71
CA GLU A 365 2.32 -13.58 23.70
C GLU A 365 2.50 -14.15 22.29
N LEU A 366 3.56 -14.93 22.04
CA LEU A 366 3.70 -15.68 20.80
C LEU A 366 2.58 -16.73 20.64
N GLU A 367 2.20 -17.41 21.72
CA GLU A 367 1.08 -18.36 21.70
C GLU A 367 -0.26 -17.65 21.47
N ALA A 368 -0.49 -16.51 22.12
CA ALA A 368 -1.67 -15.68 21.91
C ALA A 368 -1.74 -15.14 20.48
N LEU A 369 -0.60 -14.74 19.91
CA LEU A 369 -0.47 -14.35 18.50
C LEU A 369 -0.91 -15.48 17.58
N LEU A 370 -0.47 -16.72 17.80
CA LEU A 370 -0.91 -17.87 17.00
C LEU A 370 -2.40 -18.15 17.14
N ALA A 371 -2.90 -18.15 18.37
CA ALA A 371 -4.31 -18.40 18.66
C ALA A 371 -5.22 -17.35 18.02
N ALA A 372 -4.73 -16.10 17.89
CA ALA A 372 -5.43 -15.01 17.23
C ALA A 372 -5.48 -15.15 15.69
N GLY A 373 -4.68 -16.04 15.09
CA GLY A 373 -4.69 -16.30 13.65
C GLY A 373 -4.22 -15.09 12.83
N PRO A 374 -2.92 -14.77 12.82
CA PRO A 374 -2.42 -13.63 12.07
C PRO A 374 -2.60 -13.85 10.57
N ALA A 375 -2.75 -12.77 9.80
CA ALA A 375 -3.00 -12.83 8.37
C ALA A 375 -1.93 -13.63 7.61
N ALA A 376 -2.32 -14.21 6.47
CA ALA A 376 -1.40 -14.90 5.59
C ALA A 376 -0.24 -13.97 5.18
N GLY A 377 0.99 -14.47 5.24
CA GLY A 377 2.18 -13.67 4.96
C GLY A 377 2.65 -12.76 6.11
N PHE A 378 1.97 -12.77 7.27
CA PHE A 378 2.48 -12.08 8.46
C PHE A 378 3.87 -12.60 8.81
N PHE A 379 4.06 -13.92 8.86
CA PHE A 379 5.35 -14.52 9.14
C PHE A 379 6.25 -14.50 7.90
N ARG A 380 7.41 -13.83 8.02
CA ARG A 380 8.41 -13.73 6.96
C ARG A 380 9.60 -14.60 7.31
N CYS A 381 9.89 -15.61 6.49
CA CYS A 381 11.07 -16.47 6.65
C CYS A 381 12.33 -15.67 6.31
N ALA A 382 13.20 -15.52 7.30
CA ALA A 382 14.51 -14.89 7.19
C ALA A 382 15.65 -15.90 7.39
N GLY A 383 15.31 -17.18 7.51
CA GLY A 383 16.19 -18.22 8.02
C GLY A 383 16.54 -18.00 9.48
N TYR A 384 17.72 -18.48 9.85
CA TYR A 384 18.30 -18.36 11.17
C TYR A 384 19.80 -18.54 11.06
N TRP A 385 20.52 -18.02 12.05
CA TRP A 385 21.96 -18.16 12.12
C TRP A 385 22.36 -19.16 13.19
N ILE A 386 23.24 -20.10 12.87
CA ILE A 386 23.70 -21.14 13.78
C ILE A 386 25.04 -20.70 14.36
N VAL A 387 25.07 -20.36 15.64
CA VAL A 387 26.32 -20.18 16.40
C VAL A 387 26.37 -21.21 17.53
N ASN A 388 27.42 -22.00 17.53
CA ASN A 388 27.82 -22.87 18.62
C ASN A 388 29.34 -23.07 18.59
N GLY A 389 29.90 -23.79 19.57
CA GLY A 389 31.35 -23.97 19.68
C GLY A 389 32.05 -24.60 18.47
N THR A 390 31.32 -25.14 17.49
CA THR A 390 31.86 -25.79 16.29
C THR A 390 31.27 -25.27 14.98
N SER A 391 30.36 -24.29 14.98
CA SER A 391 29.68 -23.79 13.79
C SER A 391 29.30 -22.33 13.93
N ASN A 392 29.53 -21.57 12.85
CA ASN A 392 29.07 -20.19 12.66
C ASN A 392 28.62 -20.08 11.19
N ARG A 393 27.33 -20.33 10.91
CA ARG A 393 26.82 -20.42 9.54
C ARG A 393 25.32 -20.13 9.46
N TYR A 394 24.88 -19.75 8.26
CA TYR A 394 23.47 -19.65 7.93
C TYR A 394 22.76 -21.02 7.93
N GLY A 395 21.50 -21.01 8.36
CA GLY A 395 20.60 -22.15 8.43
C GLY A 395 19.76 -22.33 7.16
N ASP A 396 18.56 -22.84 7.34
CA ASP A 396 17.59 -23.07 6.26
C ASP A 396 16.79 -21.79 5.99
N ALA A 397 16.80 -21.28 4.75
CA ALA A 397 16.13 -20.04 4.36
C ALA A 397 14.60 -20.14 4.34
N ASP A 398 14.06 -21.35 4.19
CA ASP A 398 12.62 -21.58 4.14
C ASP A 398 11.99 -21.60 5.55
N LYS A 399 12.83 -21.51 6.59
CA LYS A 399 12.40 -21.40 7.99
C LYS A 399 12.45 -19.96 8.48
N GLY A 400 11.65 -19.66 9.47
CA GLY A 400 11.70 -18.42 10.22
C GLY A 400 11.48 -18.66 11.71
N TYR A 401 11.98 -17.72 12.49
CA TYR A 401 11.92 -17.75 13.95
C TYR A 401 11.59 -16.37 14.48
N LEU A 402 10.69 -16.29 15.48
CA LEU A 402 10.54 -15.11 16.32
C LEU A 402 11.05 -15.44 17.71
N ILE A 403 12.00 -14.65 18.21
CA ILE A 403 12.59 -14.84 19.53
C ILE A 403 11.61 -14.46 20.65
N SER A 404 11.60 -15.24 21.74
CA SER A 404 10.98 -14.88 23.00
C SER A 404 12.01 -14.25 23.95
N CYS A 405 11.57 -13.36 24.83
CA CYS A 405 12.35 -12.85 25.95
C CYS A 405 12.52 -13.86 27.10
N GLU A 406 11.86 -15.02 27.01
CA GLU A 406 11.99 -16.11 27.97
C GLU A 406 13.04 -17.12 27.50
N ALA A 407 13.86 -17.57 28.45
CA ALA A 407 14.92 -18.53 28.20
C ALA A 407 15.17 -19.44 29.40
N THR A 408 15.61 -20.64 29.10
CA THR A 408 16.35 -21.50 30.03
C THR A 408 17.81 -21.05 30.10
N ALA A 409 18.65 -21.77 30.85
CA ALA A 409 20.08 -21.47 30.94
C ALA A 409 20.81 -21.55 29.58
N GLU A 410 20.30 -22.34 28.63
CA GLU A 410 21.00 -22.65 27.38
C GLU A 410 20.18 -22.36 26.12
N ARG A 411 18.86 -22.15 26.26
CA ARG A 411 17.94 -22.02 25.11
C ARG A 411 16.94 -20.90 25.33
N SER A 412 16.65 -20.13 24.30
CA SER A 412 15.52 -19.20 24.27
C SER A 412 14.28 -19.88 23.73
N GLY A 413 13.13 -19.50 24.28
CA GLY A 413 11.85 -19.76 23.64
C GLY A 413 11.76 -19.02 22.31
N CYS A 414 10.99 -19.58 21.39
CA CYS A 414 10.74 -18.97 20.09
C CYS A 414 9.44 -19.50 19.48
N LEU A 415 8.98 -18.79 18.47
CA LEU A 415 8.05 -19.31 17.49
C LEU A 415 8.83 -19.79 16.26
N VAL A 416 8.57 -21.00 15.77
CA VAL A 416 9.19 -21.59 14.57
C VAL A 416 8.15 -21.77 13.50
N TYR A 417 8.44 -21.36 12.27
CA TYR A 417 7.53 -21.49 11.14
C TYR A 417 8.31 -21.74 9.84
N SER A 418 7.60 -22.18 8.81
CA SER A 418 8.16 -22.31 7.46
C SER A 418 7.10 -21.96 6.41
N THR A 419 7.50 -21.96 5.14
CA THR A 419 6.58 -21.77 4.01
C THR A 419 5.57 -22.91 3.83
N THR A 420 5.76 -24.05 4.51
CA THR A 420 4.97 -25.27 4.29
C THR A 420 4.39 -25.89 5.57
N THR A 421 4.71 -25.33 6.73
CA THR A 421 4.28 -25.86 8.03
C THR A 421 3.72 -24.75 8.89
N ASP A 422 2.62 -25.04 9.59
CA ASP A 422 2.03 -24.11 10.54
C ASP A 422 3.05 -23.70 11.62
N PRO A 423 3.01 -22.44 12.07
CA PRO A 423 3.86 -21.98 13.15
C PRO A 423 3.60 -22.74 14.46
N VAL A 424 4.66 -23.07 15.17
CA VAL A 424 4.61 -23.73 16.49
C VAL A 424 5.64 -23.13 17.43
N THR A 425 5.36 -23.14 18.73
CA THR A 425 6.35 -22.76 19.72
C THR A 425 7.45 -23.82 19.86
N GLY A 426 8.65 -23.37 20.19
CA GLY A 426 9.82 -24.22 20.37
C GLY A 426 10.93 -23.50 21.10
N GLU A 427 12.09 -24.14 21.17
CA GLU A 427 13.28 -23.58 21.81
C GLU A 427 14.50 -23.74 20.92
N VAL A 428 15.42 -22.77 20.96
CA VAL A 428 16.69 -22.81 20.23
C VAL A 428 17.86 -22.37 21.12
N PRO A 429 19.10 -22.82 20.85
CA PRO A 429 20.27 -22.37 21.63
C PRO A 429 20.42 -20.84 21.62
N LEU A 430 20.83 -20.26 22.76
CA LEU A 430 20.90 -18.79 22.94
C LEU A 430 21.81 -18.06 21.95
N GLY A 431 22.81 -18.76 21.39
CA GLY A 431 23.72 -18.20 20.38
C GLY A 431 23.12 -18.15 18.97
N TYR A 432 21.95 -18.74 18.74
CA TYR A 432 21.36 -18.72 17.40
C TYR A 432 20.80 -17.33 17.08
N GLY A 433 21.04 -16.86 15.86
CA GLY A 433 20.51 -15.60 15.36
C GLY A 433 19.10 -15.78 14.82
N LEU A 434 18.11 -15.15 15.45
CA LEU A 434 16.69 -15.24 15.07
C LEU A 434 16.13 -13.85 14.73
N SER A 435 14.99 -13.80 14.05
CA SER A 435 14.29 -12.53 13.86
C SER A 435 13.61 -12.08 15.15
N VAL A 436 13.44 -10.77 15.28
CA VAL A 436 12.73 -10.12 16.39
C VAL A 436 11.54 -9.36 15.83
N ARG A 437 10.39 -9.46 16.50
CA ARG A 437 9.23 -8.57 16.31
C ARG A 437 8.78 -8.10 17.67
N CYS A 438 8.78 -6.79 17.88
CA CYS A 438 8.43 -6.22 19.15
C CYS A 438 6.91 -6.12 19.32
N VAL A 439 6.46 -6.17 20.57
CA VAL A 439 5.06 -5.98 20.99
C VAL A 439 4.97 -4.66 21.74
N LYS A 440 3.91 -3.89 21.52
CA LYS A 440 3.70 -2.62 22.21
C LYS A 440 3.35 -2.87 23.67
N ASP A 441 3.92 -2.08 24.57
CA ASP A 441 3.58 -2.13 25.98
C ASP A 441 2.10 -1.77 26.18
N ASP A 442 1.42 -2.49 27.07
CA ASP A 442 0.08 -2.09 27.51
C ASP A 442 0.17 -0.72 28.20
N ALA A 443 -0.75 0.18 27.85
CA ALA A 443 -0.88 1.44 28.57
C ALA A 443 -1.19 1.12 30.04
N VAL A 444 -0.25 1.41 30.93
CA VAL A 444 -0.49 1.35 32.38
C VAL A 444 -1.68 2.26 32.68
N ARG A 445 -2.82 1.65 33.03
CA ARG A 445 -4.03 2.35 33.46
C ARG A 445 -3.82 3.06 34.79
#